data_AF-S4P8A6-F1
#
_entry.id   AF-S4P8A6-F1
#
_cell.length_a   1.000
_cell.length_b   1.000
_cell.length_c   1.000
_cell.angle_alpha   90.00
_cell.angle_beta   90.00
_cell.angle_gamma   90.00
#
_symmetry.space_group_name_H-M   'P 1'
#
loop_
_entity.id
_entity.type
_entity.pdbx_description
1 polymer ?
#
loop_
_entity_poly.entity_id
_entity_poly.type
_entity_poly.pdbx_seq_one_letter_code
_entity_poly.pdbx_strand_id
1 'polypeptide(L)'
;MTVVARNEGTCAPQQLLQRLQRIVEENEPHLTAARADRVEREVTARLRAAQDEAYEESLKADQEKERRRAADRAARDQVQRDHAQKQMLEEQHKQQIIAARATIAAKLPSEPLAGKDTVALLIRLPGGERLTRRFLLANTTQDLYDFVFSHPQSPEEFEITTNFPKRVIVRGYSNLHDAGLKDRDVLFVNDINA
;
A
#
# COMPACT_ATOMS: atom_id res chain seq x y z
N MET A 1 19.28 -67.44 -17.25
CA MET A 1 20.00 -68.59 -16.64
C MET A 1 20.86 -69.19 -17.74
N THR A 2 22.19 -69.12 -17.62
CA THR A 2 23.11 -69.62 -18.64
C THR A 2 23.81 -70.85 -18.08
N VAL A 3 23.65 -72.00 -18.74
CA VAL A 3 24.32 -73.24 -18.35
C VAL A 3 25.75 -73.18 -18.88
N VAL A 4 26.72 -73.31 -17.98
CA VAL A 4 28.12 -73.04 -18.27
C VAL A 4 28.92 -74.32 -18.58
N ALA A 5 28.47 -75.47 -18.05
CA ALA A 5 28.98 -76.79 -18.41
C ALA A 5 28.00 -77.90 -17.98
N ARG A 6 28.10 -79.08 -18.61
CA ARG A 6 27.47 -80.33 -18.18
C ARG A 6 28.54 -81.41 -18.03
N ASN A 7 28.45 -82.21 -16.97
CA ASN A 7 29.33 -83.35 -16.72
C ASN A 7 28.48 -84.58 -16.43
N GLU A 8 28.77 -85.70 -17.09
CA GLU A 8 28.07 -86.99 -16.93
C GLU A 8 29.10 -88.14 -16.84
N GLY A 9 28.75 -89.22 -16.13
CA GLY A 9 29.58 -90.42 -15.97
C GLY A 9 30.40 -90.50 -14.66
N THR A 10 31.04 -91.66 -14.44
CA THR A 10 31.88 -91.93 -13.25
C THR A 10 33.31 -91.43 -13.43
N CYS A 11 33.81 -90.58 -12.53
CA CYS A 11 35.19 -90.08 -12.55
C CYS A 11 35.79 -90.02 -11.14
N ALA A 12 37.12 -89.99 -11.05
CA ALA A 12 37.82 -89.83 -9.78
C ALA A 12 37.59 -88.40 -9.21
N PRO A 13 37.44 -88.22 -7.89
CA PRO A 13 37.13 -86.92 -7.27
C PRO A 13 38.08 -85.78 -7.68
N GLN A 14 39.37 -86.08 -7.80
CA GLN A 14 40.40 -85.12 -8.19
C GLN A 14 40.23 -84.63 -9.64
N GLN A 15 39.79 -85.51 -10.56
CA GLN A 15 39.54 -85.15 -11.95
C GLN A 15 38.29 -84.28 -12.11
N LEU A 16 37.26 -84.54 -11.31
CA LEU A 16 36.06 -83.69 -11.28
C LEU A 16 36.40 -82.28 -10.78
N LEU A 17 37.19 -82.17 -9.71
CA LEU A 17 37.64 -80.88 -9.17
C LEU A 17 38.44 -80.09 -10.20
N GLN A 18 39.41 -80.70 -10.88
CA GLN A 18 40.18 -80.03 -11.93
C GLN A 18 39.30 -79.55 -13.08
N ARG A 19 38.29 -80.33 -13.49
CA ARG A 19 37.35 -79.91 -14.53
C ARG A 19 36.50 -78.72 -14.09
N LEU A 20 35.96 -78.76 -12.88
CA LEU A 20 35.16 -77.66 -12.33
C LEU A 20 36.00 -76.38 -12.16
N GLN A 21 37.23 -76.49 -11.65
CA GLN A 21 38.16 -75.37 -11.53
C GLN A 21 38.44 -74.73 -12.88
N ARG A 22 38.75 -75.54 -13.91
CA ARG A 22 38.96 -75.04 -15.27
C ARG A 22 37.73 -74.35 -15.85
N ILE A 23 36.53 -74.91 -15.66
CA ILE A 23 35.28 -74.27 -16.10
C ILE A 23 35.07 -72.93 -15.40
N VAL A 24 35.39 -72.84 -14.10
CA VAL A 24 35.30 -71.59 -13.34
C VAL A 24 36.32 -70.56 -13.85
N GLU A 25 37.58 -70.96 -14.06
CA GLU A 25 38.65 -70.10 -14.60
C GLU A 25 38.30 -69.58 -16.01
N GLU A 26 37.75 -70.42 -16.88
CA GLU A 26 37.35 -70.03 -18.24
C GLU A 26 36.19 -69.01 -18.23
N ASN A 27 35.34 -68.99 -17.19
CA ASN A 27 34.16 -68.12 -17.11
C ASN A 27 34.33 -66.90 -16.19
N GLU A 28 35.37 -66.89 -15.36
CA GLU A 28 35.75 -65.76 -14.53
C GLU A 28 35.84 -64.43 -15.32
N PRO A 29 36.50 -64.34 -16.50
CA PRO A 29 36.55 -63.10 -17.26
C PRO A 29 35.17 -62.62 -17.73
N HIS A 30 34.27 -63.53 -18.07
CA HIS A 30 32.89 -63.19 -18.47
C HIS A 30 32.08 -62.66 -17.28
N LEU A 31 32.23 -63.25 -16.09
CA LEU A 31 31.58 -62.77 -14.88
C LEU A 31 32.14 -61.42 -14.44
N THR A 32 33.45 -61.23 -14.55
CA THR A 32 34.12 -59.96 -14.23
C THR A 32 33.70 -58.86 -15.18
N ALA A 33 33.63 -59.13 -16.50
CA ALA A 33 33.08 -58.19 -17.48
C ALA A 33 31.60 -57.85 -17.19
N ALA A 34 30.75 -58.84 -16.92
CA ALA A 34 29.35 -58.60 -16.60
C ALA A 34 29.15 -57.79 -15.30
N ARG A 35 30.03 -57.98 -14.30
CA ARG A 35 30.04 -57.17 -13.08
C ARG A 35 30.48 -55.74 -13.36
N ALA A 36 31.54 -55.56 -14.16
CA ALA A 36 32.02 -54.23 -14.55
C ALA A 36 30.93 -53.45 -15.29
N ASP A 37 30.29 -54.05 -16.31
CA ASP A 37 29.17 -53.45 -17.05
C ASP A 37 28.03 -53.01 -16.13
N ARG A 38 27.70 -53.83 -15.12
CA ARG A 38 26.63 -53.51 -14.17
C ARG A 38 27.00 -52.29 -13.32
N VAL A 39 28.24 -52.24 -12.81
CA VAL A 39 28.74 -51.12 -12.03
C VAL A 39 28.77 -49.85 -12.87
N GLU A 40 29.25 -49.90 -14.11
CA GLU A 40 29.28 -48.74 -15.01
C GLU A 40 27.88 -48.19 -15.28
N ARG A 41 26.89 -49.05 -15.50
CA ARG A 41 25.48 -48.64 -15.67
C ARG A 41 24.92 -48.00 -14.41
N GLU A 42 25.20 -48.58 -13.23
CA GLU A 42 24.75 -48.03 -11.95
C GLU A 42 25.39 -46.67 -11.68
N VAL A 43 26.68 -46.50 -11.95
CA VAL A 43 27.39 -45.21 -11.82
C VAL A 43 26.82 -44.18 -12.78
N THR A 44 26.60 -44.56 -14.04
CA THR A 44 26.02 -43.66 -15.05
C THR A 44 24.59 -43.24 -14.67
N ALA A 45 23.78 -44.17 -14.18
CA ALA A 45 22.42 -43.89 -13.72
C ALA A 45 22.43 -42.95 -12.51
N ARG A 46 23.32 -43.17 -11.53
CA ARG A 46 23.48 -42.28 -10.37
C ARG A 46 23.94 -40.89 -10.76
N LEU A 47 24.87 -40.78 -11.71
CA LEU A 47 25.36 -39.48 -12.18
C LEU A 47 24.25 -38.66 -12.84
N ARG A 48 23.44 -39.30 -13.70
CA ARG A 48 22.27 -38.63 -14.31
C ARG A 48 21.26 -38.21 -13.26
N ALA A 49 20.91 -39.10 -12.33
CA ALA A 49 19.97 -38.77 -11.26
C ALA A 49 20.45 -37.57 -10.42
N ALA A 50 21.74 -37.51 -10.07
CA ALA A 50 22.31 -36.38 -9.35
C ALA A 50 22.30 -35.08 -10.16
N GLN A 51 22.53 -35.16 -11.48
CA GLN A 51 22.47 -34.01 -12.38
C GLN A 51 21.03 -33.50 -12.54
N ASP A 52 20.08 -34.42 -12.69
CA ASP A 52 18.65 -34.10 -12.81
C ASP A 52 18.14 -33.45 -11.51
N GLU A 53 18.52 -33.98 -10.34
CA GLU A 53 18.18 -33.40 -9.04
C GLU A 53 18.76 -31.98 -8.88
N ALA A 54 20.04 -31.80 -9.18
CA ALA A 54 20.68 -30.48 -9.12
C ALA A 54 20.04 -29.48 -10.10
N TYR A 55 19.62 -29.93 -11.29
CA TYR A 55 18.93 -29.11 -12.27
C TYR A 55 17.55 -28.69 -11.77
N GLU A 56 16.77 -29.63 -11.20
CA GLU A 56 15.47 -29.33 -10.61
C GLU A 56 15.55 -28.35 -9.44
N GLU A 57 16.55 -28.51 -8.56
CA GLU A 57 16.79 -27.59 -7.46
C GLU A 57 17.13 -26.18 -7.96
N SER A 58 18.02 -26.08 -8.96
CA SER A 58 18.36 -24.80 -9.58
C SER A 58 17.13 -24.14 -10.22
N LEU A 59 16.31 -24.92 -10.93
CA LEU A 59 15.10 -24.42 -11.58
C LEU A 59 14.08 -23.89 -10.55
N LYS A 60 13.87 -24.62 -9.45
CA LYS A 60 12.99 -24.20 -8.35
C LYS A 60 13.52 -22.92 -7.69
N ALA A 61 14.82 -22.83 -7.47
CA ALA A 61 15.45 -21.64 -6.89
C ALA A 61 15.30 -20.40 -7.78
N ASP A 62 15.49 -20.55 -9.10
CA ASP A 62 15.31 -19.46 -10.05
C ASP A 62 13.85 -19.03 -10.16
N GLN A 63 12.91 -19.97 -10.19
CA GLN A 63 11.47 -19.68 -10.19
C GLN A 63 11.04 -18.92 -8.92
N GLU A 64 11.48 -19.35 -7.73
CA GLU A 64 11.12 -18.68 -6.48
C GLU A 64 11.76 -17.30 -6.38
N LYS A 65 13.00 -17.15 -6.85
CA LYS A 65 13.68 -15.85 -6.93
C LYS A 65 12.97 -14.90 -7.88
N GLU A 66 12.52 -15.37 -9.04
CA GLU A 66 11.74 -14.58 -9.99
C GLU A 66 10.39 -14.19 -9.40
N ARG A 67 9.67 -15.12 -8.77
CA ARG A 67 8.39 -14.87 -8.10
C ARG A 67 8.54 -13.82 -7.01
N ARG A 68 9.58 -13.93 -6.16
CA ARG A 68 9.86 -12.95 -5.11
C ARG A 68 10.20 -11.57 -5.68
N ARG A 69 10.99 -11.51 -6.76
CA ARG A 69 11.29 -10.24 -7.45
C ARG A 69 10.05 -9.62 -8.09
N ALA A 70 9.17 -10.43 -8.68
CA ALA A 70 7.92 -9.95 -9.27
C ALA A 70 6.97 -9.42 -8.18
N ALA A 71 6.85 -10.11 -7.05
CA ALA A 71 6.06 -9.67 -5.91
C ALA A 71 6.59 -8.36 -5.30
N ASP A 72 7.91 -8.23 -5.11
CA ASP A 72 8.53 -6.99 -4.59
C ASP A 72 8.33 -5.81 -5.56
N ARG A 73 8.46 -6.03 -6.88
CA ARG A 73 8.13 -4.99 -7.87
C ARG A 73 6.65 -4.59 -7.81
N ALA A 74 5.74 -5.55 -7.77
CA ALA A 74 4.31 -5.27 -7.70
C ALA A 74 3.94 -4.50 -6.41
N ALA A 75 4.52 -4.87 -5.27
CA ALA A 75 4.31 -4.18 -4.00
C ALA A 75 4.82 -2.73 -4.06
N ARG A 76 6.02 -2.50 -4.62
CA ARG A 76 6.56 -1.14 -4.79
C ARG A 76 5.71 -0.29 -5.72
N ASP A 77 5.26 -0.85 -6.84
CA ASP A 77 4.41 -0.15 -7.79
C ASP A 77 3.05 0.21 -7.16
N GLN A 78 2.48 -0.69 -6.35
CA GLN A 78 1.23 -0.43 -5.63
C GLN A 78 1.38 0.70 -4.62
N VAL A 79 2.44 0.68 -3.80
CA VAL A 79 2.72 1.76 -2.84
C VAL A 79 2.90 3.11 -3.55
N GLN A 80 3.61 3.14 -4.68
CA GLN A 80 3.77 4.37 -5.45
C GLN A 80 2.45 4.88 -6.02
N ARG A 81 1.59 4.00 -6.55
CA ARG A 81 0.25 4.36 -7.06
C ARG A 81 -0.65 4.89 -5.95
N ASP A 82 -0.67 4.21 -4.81
CA ASP A 82 -1.49 4.63 -3.67
C ASP A 82 -1.04 5.99 -3.13
N HIS A 83 0.27 6.23 -3.06
CA HIS A 83 0.82 7.53 -2.67
C HIS A 83 0.45 8.62 -3.68
N ALA A 84 0.65 8.37 -4.98
CA ALA A 84 0.29 9.32 -6.03
C ALA A 84 -1.21 9.63 -6.03
N GLN A 85 -2.06 8.62 -5.82
CA GLN A 85 -3.51 8.81 -5.75
C GLN A 85 -3.91 9.65 -4.53
N LYS A 86 -3.32 9.40 -3.36
CA LYS A 86 -3.56 10.23 -2.16
C LYS A 86 -3.15 11.68 -2.39
N GLN A 87 -1.97 11.92 -2.96
CA GLN A 87 -1.52 13.27 -3.29
C GLN A 87 -2.46 13.97 -4.27
N MET A 88 -2.90 13.29 -5.33
CA MET A 88 -3.85 13.84 -6.28
C MET A 88 -5.20 14.19 -5.62
N LEU A 89 -5.70 13.35 -4.73
CA LEU A 89 -6.95 13.62 -3.99
C LEU A 89 -6.80 14.81 -3.05
N GLU A 90 -5.68 14.91 -2.32
CA GLU A 90 -5.38 16.05 -1.45
C GLU A 90 -5.24 17.37 -2.25
N GLU A 91 -4.56 17.34 -3.39
CA GLU A 91 -4.43 18.49 -4.27
C GLU A 91 -5.78 18.92 -4.84
N GLN A 92 -6.60 17.97 -5.29
CA GLN A 92 -7.96 18.26 -5.75
C GLN A 92 -8.82 18.85 -4.65
N HIS A 93 -8.75 18.31 -3.43
CA HIS A 93 -9.49 18.84 -2.28
C HIS A 93 -9.08 20.28 -1.98
N LYS A 94 -7.77 20.56 -1.91
CA LYS A 94 -7.24 21.93 -1.72
C LYS A 94 -7.71 22.88 -2.83
N GLN A 95 -7.66 22.45 -4.08
CA GLN A 95 -8.11 23.26 -5.22
C GLN A 95 -9.62 23.53 -5.17
N GLN A 96 -10.43 22.54 -4.83
CA GLN A 96 -11.88 22.70 -4.67
C GLN A 96 -12.21 23.71 -3.57
N ILE A 97 -11.47 23.67 -2.46
CA ILE A 97 -11.64 24.63 -1.37
C ILE A 97 -11.26 26.04 -1.79
N ILE A 98 -10.12 26.20 -2.47
CA ILE A 98 -9.71 27.52 -3.01
C ILE A 98 -10.78 28.07 -3.97
N ALA A 99 -11.32 27.22 -4.85
CA ALA A 99 -12.38 27.61 -5.77
C ALA A 99 -13.69 27.96 -5.04
N ALA A 100 -14.07 27.17 -4.02
CA ALA A 100 -15.24 27.45 -3.17
C ALA A 100 -15.06 28.79 -2.43
N ARG A 101 -13.88 29.07 -1.89
CA ARG A 101 -13.56 30.35 -1.24
C ARG A 101 -13.68 31.52 -2.22
N ALA A 102 -13.12 31.39 -3.42
CA ALA A 102 -13.19 32.43 -4.44
C ALA A 102 -14.64 32.71 -4.90
N THR A 103 -15.44 31.67 -5.10
CA THR A 103 -16.86 31.81 -5.49
C THR A 103 -17.70 32.44 -4.38
N ILE A 104 -17.43 32.12 -3.11
CA ILE A 104 -18.09 32.76 -1.97
C ILE A 104 -17.65 34.22 -1.88
N ALA A 105 -16.35 34.51 -1.93
CA ALA A 105 -15.81 35.87 -1.90
C ALA A 105 -16.43 36.79 -2.97
N ALA A 106 -16.71 36.25 -4.17
CA ALA A 106 -17.35 36.99 -5.26
C ALA A 106 -18.85 37.26 -5.03
N LYS A 107 -19.54 36.43 -4.25
CA LYS A 107 -20.97 36.57 -3.93
C LYS A 107 -21.23 37.49 -2.73
N LEU A 108 -20.18 37.81 -1.96
CA LEU A 108 -20.32 38.64 -0.78
C LEU A 108 -20.77 40.06 -1.16
N PRO A 109 -21.85 40.59 -0.54
CA PRO A 109 -22.30 41.96 -0.79
C PRO A 109 -21.23 42.97 -0.36
N SER A 110 -21.24 44.17 -0.96
CA SER A 110 -20.31 45.25 -0.56
C SER A 110 -20.53 45.70 0.89
N GLU A 111 -19.50 46.22 1.54
CA GLU A 111 -19.60 46.71 2.93
C GLU A 111 -20.59 47.88 3.01
N PRO A 112 -21.63 47.80 3.88
CA PRO A 112 -22.61 48.87 4.03
C PRO A 112 -22.00 50.13 4.67
N LEU A 113 -22.46 51.31 4.25
CA LEU A 113 -22.09 52.59 4.87
C LEU A 113 -22.55 52.63 6.33
N ALA A 114 -21.85 53.41 7.17
CA ALA A 114 -22.24 53.60 8.57
C ALA A 114 -23.68 54.14 8.66
N GLY A 115 -24.56 53.42 9.35
CA GLY A 115 -25.96 53.79 9.55
C GLY A 115 -26.55 53.22 10.82
N LYS A 116 -27.84 53.48 11.06
CA LYS A 116 -28.56 52.97 12.26
C LYS A 116 -28.79 51.45 12.23
N ASP A 117 -28.74 50.84 11.06
CA ASP A 117 -29.05 49.41 10.87
C ASP A 117 -27.80 48.55 10.56
N THR A 118 -26.61 49.08 10.88
CA THR A 118 -25.33 48.39 10.68
C THR A 118 -24.67 48.02 11.99
N VAL A 119 -24.00 46.87 12.01
CA VAL A 119 -23.20 46.37 13.14
C VAL A 119 -21.76 46.18 12.68
N ALA A 120 -20.81 46.76 13.41
CA ALA A 120 -19.39 46.49 13.19
C ALA A 120 -18.96 45.25 13.99
N LEU A 121 -18.50 44.19 13.32
CA LEU A 121 -18.04 42.97 13.99
C LEU A 121 -16.51 42.87 13.89
N LEU A 122 -15.89 42.52 15.02
CA LEU A 122 -14.46 42.20 15.10
C LEU A 122 -14.30 40.68 15.22
N ILE A 123 -13.79 40.04 14.18
CA ILE A 123 -13.64 38.59 14.11
C ILE A 123 -12.16 38.25 14.30
N ARG A 124 -11.86 37.41 15.29
CA ARG A 124 -10.52 36.89 15.55
C ARG A 124 -10.39 35.49 14.97
N LEU A 125 -9.45 35.33 14.05
CA LEU A 125 -9.09 34.06 13.44
C LEU A 125 -8.19 33.25 14.39
N PRO A 126 -8.16 31.91 14.29
CA PRO A 126 -7.28 31.08 15.11
C PRO A 126 -5.80 31.34 14.83
N GLY A 127 -5.46 31.81 13.61
CA GLY A 127 -4.11 32.25 13.24
C GLY A 127 -3.68 33.59 13.87
N GLY A 128 -4.54 34.24 14.67
CA GLY A 128 -4.24 35.50 15.36
C GLY A 128 -4.57 36.78 14.58
N GLU A 129 -4.92 36.65 13.29
CA GLU A 129 -5.41 37.77 12.47
C GLU A 129 -6.77 38.26 12.95
N ARG A 130 -7.02 39.57 12.80
CA ARG A 130 -8.25 40.23 13.23
C ARG A 130 -8.92 40.86 12.02
N LEU A 131 -10.10 40.36 11.67
CA LEU A 131 -10.92 40.90 10.61
C LEU A 131 -11.94 41.87 11.21
N THR A 132 -12.08 43.04 10.61
CA THR A 132 -13.13 43.99 11.01
C THR A 132 -14.00 44.24 9.79
N ARG A 133 -15.31 44.02 9.92
CA ARG A 133 -16.26 44.27 8.84
C ARG A 133 -17.61 44.68 9.38
N ARG A 134 -18.28 45.59 8.68
CA ARG A 134 -19.66 45.97 8.95
C ARG A 134 -20.65 45.06 8.21
N PHE A 135 -21.72 44.71 8.91
CA PHE A 135 -22.86 43.97 8.36
C PHE A 135 -24.15 44.73 8.62
N LEU A 136 -25.18 44.49 7.81
CA LEU A 136 -26.53 44.96 8.11
C LEU A 136 -27.15 44.04 9.17
N LEU A 137 -28.00 44.58 10.05
CA LEU A 137 -28.74 43.78 11.04
C LEU A 137 -29.61 42.70 10.40
N ALA A 138 -30.06 42.94 9.16
CA ALA A 138 -30.84 42.01 8.33
C ALA A 138 -29.99 40.96 7.59
N ASN A 139 -28.66 41.02 7.66
CA ASN A 139 -27.83 39.94 7.14
C ASN A 139 -28.01 38.68 7.98
N THR A 140 -27.76 37.54 7.35
CA THR A 140 -27.92 36.24 7.99
C THR A 140 -26.63 35.80 8.69
N THR A 141 -26.73 34.87 9.64
CA THR A 141 -25.53 34.23 10.21
C THR A 141 -24.74 33.46 9.15
N GLN A 142 -25.40 32.95 8.10
CA GLN A 142 -24.76 32.38 6.93
C GLN A 142 -23.79 33.37 6.25
N ASP A 143 -24.20 34.62 6.02
CA ASP A 143 -23.35 35.65 5.38
C ASP A 143 -22.08 35.93 6.20
N LEU A 144 -22.18 35.86 7.54
CA LEU A 144 -21.05 35.99 8.45
C LEU A 144 -20.08 34.80 8.31
N TYR A 145 -20.60 33.57 8.29
CA TYR A 145 -19.78 32.36 8.06
C TYR A 145 -19.12 32.39 6.69
N ASP A 146 -19.84 32.81 5.66
CA ASP A 146 -19.34 32.89 4.29
C ASP A 146 -18.25 33.98 4.17
N PHE A 147 -18.35 35.09 4.91
CA PHE A 147 -17.26 36.05 5.03
C PHE A 147 -16.01 35.48 5.69
N VAL A 148 -16.15 34.80 6.82
CA VAL A 148 -15.01 34.19 7.50
C VAL A 148 -14.36 33.14 6.59
N PHE A 149 -15.15 32.29 5.94
CA PHE A 149 -14.68 31.25 5.02
C PHE A 149 -13.97 31.83 3.79
N SER A 150 -14.37 33.02 3.33
CA SER A 150 -13.70 33.68 2.19
C SER A 150 -12.26 34.10 2.47
N HIS A 151 -11.87 34.21 3.74
CA HIS A 151 -10.53 34.67 4.11
C HIS A 151 -9.49 33.54 3.95
N PRO A 152 -8.30 33.79 3.37
CA PRO A 152 -7.29 32.75 3.15
C PRO A 152 -6.80 32.08 4.44
N GLN A 153 -6.82 32.80 5.57
CA GLN A 153 -6.36 32.33 6.88
C GLN A 153 -7.46 31.62 7.71
N SER A 154 -8.67 31.45 7.18
CA SER A 154 -9.72 30.71 7.89
C SER A 154 -9.51 29.20 7.79
N PRO A 155 -9.95 28.42 8.80
CA PRO A 155 -10.03 26.96 8.68
C PRO A 155 -11.03 26.54 7.60
N GLU A 156 -10.99 25.27 7.22
CA GLU A 156 -12.01 24.65 6.35
C GLU A 156 -13.33 24.47 7.12
N GLU A 157 -13.24 24.01 8.37
CA GLU A 157 -14.37 23.86 9.27
C GLU A 157 -14.09 24.62 10.56
N PHE A 158 -15.03 25.46 10.96
CA PHE A 158 -14.87 26.29 12.14
C PHE A 158 -16.21 26.64 12.78
N GLU A 159 -16.13 27.01 14.06
CA GLU A 159 -17.24 27.54 14.83
C GLU A 159 -16.98 28.98 15.24
N ILE A 160 -17.97 29.84 15.08
CA ILE A 160 -17.90 31.24 15.54
C ILE A 160 -18.52 31.36 16.92
N THR A 161 -17.75 31.88 17.88
CA THR A 161 -18.18 32.09 19.27
C THR A 161 -18.14 33.58 19.64
N THR A 162 -19.13 34.06 20.39
CA THR A 162 -19.14 35.43 20.95
C THR A 162 -18.26 35.55 22.21
N ASN A 163 -17.75 36.75 22.51
CA ASN A 163 -16.96 37.00 23.71
C ASN A 163 -17.80 36.99 25.01
N PHE A 164 -18.88 37.78 25.06
CA PHE A 164 -19.70 37.91 26.26
C PHE A 164 -21.17 38.28 25.95
N PRO A 165 -22.17 37.46 26.36
CA PRO A 165 -22.01 36.11 26.91
C PRO A 165 -21.40 35.16 25.87
N LYS A 166 -20.61 34.18 26.32
CA LYS A 166 -19.97 33.21 25.43
C LYS A 166 -21.01 32.26 24.85
N ARG A 167 -21.24 32.33 23.54
CA ARG A 167 -22.22 31.51 22.82
C ARG A 167 -21.70 31.18 21.42
N VAL A 168 -21.96 29.95 20.98
CA VAL A 168 -21.70 29.51 19.60
C VAL A 168 -22.82 30.02 18.70
N ILE A 169 -22.45 30.71 17.63
CA ILE A 169 -23.37 31.20 16.61
C ILE A 169 -23.60 30.05 15.63
N VAL A 170 -24.83 29.56 15.54
CA VAL A 170 -25.18 28.49 14.61
C VAL A 170 -25.25 29.04 13.18
N ARG A 171 -24.62 28.34 12.23
CA ARG A 171 -24.71 28.64 10.80
C ARG A 171 -26.15 28.43 10.31
N GLY A 172 -26.76 29.47 9.72
CA GLY A 172 -28.13 29.39 9.25
C GLY A 172 -28.67 30.71 8.69
N TYR A 173 -29.99 30.78 8.53
CA TYR A 173 -30.68 31.92 7.93
C TYR A 173 -31.22 32.93 8.96
N SER A 174 -30.84 32.79 10.23
CA SER A 174 -31.22 33.73 11.28
C SER A 174 -30.52 35.06 11.05
N ASN A 175 -31.22 36.16 11.30
CA ASN A 175 -30.61 37.48 11.17
C ASN A 175 -29.56 37.71 12.26
N LEU A 176 -28.57 38.58 12.00
CA LEU A 176 -27.57 38.96 12.99
C LEU A 176 -28.21 39.63 14.22
N HIS A 177 -29.33 40.36 14.02
CA HIS A 177 -30.14 40.89 15.11
C HIS A 177 -30.69 39.78 16.03
N ASP A 178 -31.26 38.73 15.46
CA ASP A 178 -31.87 37.63 16.21
C ASP A 178 -30.81 36.72 16.84
N ALA A 179 -29.63 36.68 16.23
CA ALA A 179 -28.41 36.13 16.82
C ALA A 179 -27.86 36.96 17.99
N GLY A 180 -28.53 38.06 18.38
CA GLY A 180 -28.23 38.87 19.55
C GLY A 180 -26.89 39.61 19.47
N LEU A 181 -26.37 39.84 18.26
CA LEU A 181 -25.13 40.57 18.04
C LEU A 181 -25.38 42.07 18.15
N LYS A 182 -24.54 42.74 18.94
CA LYS A 182 -24.57 44.18 19.18
C LYS A 182 -23.45 44.87 18.41
N ASP A 183 -23.56 46.19 18.29
CA ASP A 183 -22.53 47.00 17.66
C ASP A 183 -21.19 46.85 18.40
N ARG A 184 -20.12 46.57 17.64
CA ARG A 184 -18.74 46.35 18.10
C ARG A 184 -18.50 45.04 18.86
N ASP A 185 -19.32 44.02 18.64
CA ASP A 185 -19.08 42.69 19.23
C ASP A 185 -17.80 42.02 18.68
N VAL A 186 -17.11 41.32 19.59
CA VAL A 186 -15.93 40.51 19.25
C VAL A 186 -16.32 39.05 19.15
N LEU A 187 -16.00 38.47 17.99
CA LEU A 187 -16.23 37.09 17.63
C LEU A 187 -14.89 36.34 17.55
N PHE A 188 -14.90 35.08 17.93
CA PHE A 188 -13.76 34.18 17.90
C PHE A 188 -14.07 33.00 17.00
N VAL A 189 -13.17 32.72 16.06
CA VAL A 189 -13.24 31.58 15.17
C VAL A 189 -12.42 30.46 15.80
N ASN A 190 -13.08 29.36 16.16
CA ASN A 190 -12.43 28.16 16.65
C ASN A 190 -12.39 27.13 15.53
N ASP A 191 -11.21 26.58 15.27
CA ASP A 191 -11.05 25.46 14.34
C ASP A 191 -11.57 24.18 15.02
N ILE A 192 -12.47 23.45 14.37
CA ILE A 192 -13.00 22.19 14.91
C ILE A 192 -12.13 20.98 14.55
N ASN A 193 -11.21 21.13 13.61
CA ASN A 193 -10.32 20.07 13.13
C ASN A 193 -8.89 20.17 13.70
N ALA A 194 -8.66 21.07 14.66
CA ALA A 194 -7.36 21.30 15.31
C ALA A 194 -7.04 20.29 16.43
#